data_AF-A0A0G1CP82-F1
#
_entry.id   AF-A0A0G1CP82-F1
#
_cell.length_a   1.000
_cell.length_b   1.000
_cell.length_c   1.000
_cell.angle_alpha   90.00
_cell.angle_beta   90.00
_cell.angle_gamma   90.00
#
_symmetry.space_group_name_H-M   'P 1'
#
loop_
_entity.id
_entity.type
_entity.pdbx_description
1 polymer ?
#
loop_
_entity_poly.entity_id
_entity_poly.type
_entity_poly.pdbx_seq_one_letter_code
_entity_poly.pdbx_strand_id
1 'polypeptide(L)'
;MKNPQVLIAFWLVNSIIFYFAPFVFVGLVITGNARLAPFLASLISGFLLTVADTLTMPVFDALKIKLKDEWQWALVFLFVNVLGVWVLARYADLTGVGVANAWVAVMLGFILNLVQWLVWKLTAHNQKR
;
A
#
# COMPACT_ATOMS: atom_id res chain seq x y z
N MET A 1 -7.97 -11.73 1.65
CA MET A 1 -8.14 -11.51 3.11
C MET A 1 -9.63 -11.55 3.47
N LYS A 2 -10.08 -12.42 4.39
CA LYS A 2 -11.51 -12.56 4.73
C LYS A 2 -11.97 -11.72 5.93
N ASN A 3 -11.07 -11.01 6.62
CA ASN A 3 -11.39 -10.25 7.84
C ASN A 3 -11.44 -8.73 7.57
N PRO A 4 -12.59 -8.07 7.78
CA PRO A 4 -12.73 -6.61 7.60
C PRO A 4 -11.82 -5.79 8.51
N GLN A 5 -11.43 -6.30 9.69
CA GLN A 5 -10.53 -5.60 10.61
C GLN A 5 -9.13 -5.39 10.02
N VAL A 6 -8.61 -6.40 9.29
CA VAL A 6 -7.28 -6.31 8.66
C VAL A 6 -7.31 -5.32 7.49
N LEU A 7 -8.42 -5.26 6.75
CA LEU A 7 -8.61 -4.28 5.68
C LEU A 7 -8.58 -2.84 6.24
N ILE A 8 -9.34 -2.58 7.30
CA ILE A 8 -9.36 -1.25 7.94
C ILE A 8 -7.97 -0.91 8.49
N ALA A 9 -7.31 -1.85 9.15
CA ALA A 9 -5.96 -1.62 9.69
C ALA A 9 -4.95 -1.28 8.57
N PHE A 10 -4.97 -2.03 7.47
CA PHE A 10 -4.10 -1.78 6.31
C PHE A 10 -4.41 -0.41 5.69
N TRP A 11 -5.69 -0.09 5.50
CA TRP A 11 -6.10 1.21 4.97
C TRP A 11 -5.60 2.38 5.83
N LEU A 12 -5.81 2.33 7.14
CA LEU A 12 -5.37 3.38 8.04
C LEU A 12 -3.85 3.54 8.02
N VAL A 13 -3.12 2.42 8.07
CA VAL A 13 -1.65 2.42 8.04
C VAL A 13 -1.11 2.95 6.72
N ASN A 14 -1.66 2.50 5.58
CA ASN A 14 -1.29 3.02 4.26
C ASN A 14 -1.55 4.53 4.17
N SER A 15 -2.69 4.99 4.69
CA SER A 15 -3.04 6.41 4.71
C SER A 15 -2.07 7.23 5.57
N ILE A 16 -1.72 6.75 6.75
CA ILE A 16 -0.72 7.39 7.62
C ILE A 16 0.63 7.49 6.90
N ILE A 17 1.07 6.42 6.25
CA ILE A 17 2.34 6.41 5.51
C ILE A 17 2.31 7.43 4.38
N PHE A 18 1.26 7.48 3.56
CA PHE A 18 1.15 8.48 2.49
C PHE A 18 1.04 9.92 3.02
N TYR A 19 0.38 10.13 4.16
CA TYR A 19 0.30 11.44 4.78
C TYR A 19 1.67 11.94 5.24
N PHE A 20 2.48 11.05 5.84
CA PHE A 20 3.79 11.42 6.36
C PHE A 20 4.94 11.29 5.34
N ALA A 21 4.72 10.65 4.19
CA ALA A 21 5.75 10.44 3.18
C ALA A 21 6.47 11.73 2.73
N PRO A 22 5.80 12.88 2.52
CA PRO A 22 6.48 14.12 2.12
C PRO A 22 7.48 14.65 3.14
N PHE A 23 7.33 14.33 4.43
CA PHE A 23 8.28 14.76 5.47
C PHE A 23 9.55 13.92 5.49
N VAL A 24 9.45 12.66 5.05
CA VAL A 24 10.60 11.73 4.97
C VAL A 24 11.30 11.86 3.61
N PHE A 25 10.52 12.01 2.54
CA PHE A 25 10.99 12.10 1.15
C PHE A 25 10.80 13.52 0.62
N VAL A 26 11.46 14.48 1.27
CA VAL A 26 11.30 15.92 0.98
C VAL A 26 11.64 16.22 -0.49
N GLY A 27 10.69 16.85 -1.18
CA GLY A 27 10.83 17.19 -2.60
C GLY A 27 10.75 16.00 -3.57
N LEU A 28 10.59 14.78 -3.04
CA LEU A 28 10.52 13.54 -3.83
C LEU A 28 9.15 12.89 -3.79
N VAL A 29 8.36 13.13 -2.74
CA VAL A 29 6.97 12.72 -2.62
C VAL A 29 6.11 13.95 -2.33
N ILE A 30 5.00 14.05 -3.03
CA ILE A 30 3.98 15.10 -2.82
C ILE A 30 2.67 14.39 -2.48
N THR A 31 2.02 14.86 -1.42
CA THR A 31 0.69 14.39 -1.01
C THR A 31 -0.24 15.59 -0.97
N GLY A 32 -1.33 15.52 -1.72
CA GLY A 32 -2.21 16.63 -2.07
C GLY A 32 -1.99 17.12 -3.51
N ASN A 33 -3.02 17.77 -4.07
CA ASN A 33 -2.97 18.45 -5.35
C ASN A 33 -3.99 19.61 -5.37
N ALA A 34 -4.22 20.24 -6.52
CA ALA A 34 -5.16 21.36 -6.65
C ALA A 34 -6.62 21.01 -6.31
N ARG A 35 -6.99 19.72 -6.30
CA ARG A 35 -8.34 19.21 -6.05
C ARG A 35 -8.48 18.53 -4.69
N LEU A 36 -7.40 17.96 -4.17
CA LEU A 36 -7.39 17.14 -2.96
C LEU A 36 -6.42 17.72 -1.94
N ALA A 37 -6.94 18.02 -0.74
CA ALA A 37 -6.11 18.31 0.41
C ALA A 37 -5.22 17.09 0.76
N PRO A 38 -4.02 17.30 1.33
CA PRO A 38 -3.08 16.21 1.64
C PRO A 38 -3.69 15.07 2.47
N PHE A 39 -4.52 15.42 3.46
CA PHE A 39 -5.23 14.45 4.27
C PHE A 39 -6.16 13.56 3.43
N LEU A 40 -7.01 14.15 2.59
CA LEU A 40 -7.94 13.38 1.77
C LEU A 40 -7.21 12.55 0.69
N ALA A 41 -6.17 13.11 0.07
CA ALA A 41 -5.31 12.41 -0.87
C ALA A 41 -4.69 11.15 -0.24
N SER A 42 -4.20 11.26 1.00
CA SER A 42 -3.64 10.12 1.73
C SER A 42 -4.68 9.03 2.03
N LEU A 43 -5.90 9.41 2.41
CA LEU A 43 -6.99 8.45 2.66
C LEU A 43 -7.41 7.71 1.39
N ILE A 44 -7.57 8.43 0.27
CA ILE A 44 -7.95 7.84 -1.02
C ILE A 44 -6.84 6.93 -1.54
N SER A 45 -5.60 7.41 -1.58
CA SER A 45 -4.45 6.64 -2.06
C SER A 45 -4.19 5.42 -1.17
N GLY A 46 -4.28 5.58 0.14
CA GLY A 46 -4.17 4.50 1.10
C GLY A 46 -5.26 3.44 0.89
N PHE A 47 -6.49 3.86 0.60
CA PHE A 47 -7.59 2.95 0.33
C PHE A 47 -7.37 2.16 -0.96
N LEU A 48 -7.01 2.84 -2.05
CA LEU A 48 -6.77 2.22 -3.34
C LEU A 48 -5.65 1.18 -3.28
N LEU A 49 -4.57 1.49 -2.54
CA LEU A 49 -3.49 0.54 -2.32
C LEU A 49 -3.97 -0.68 -1.53
N THR A 50 -4.73 -0.48 -0.45
CA THR A 50 -5.31 -1.58 0.31
C THR A 50 -6.22 -2.46 -0.54
N VAL A 51 -7.02 -1.86 -1.44
CA VAL A 51 -7.83 -2.62 -2.40
C VAL A 51 -6.94 -3.48 -3.29
N ALA A 52 -5.86 -2.93 -3.86
CA ALA A 52 -4.91 -3.70 -4.66
C ALA A 52 -4.31 -4.88 -3.87
N ASP A 53 -3.87 -4.65 -2.63
CA ASP A 53 -3.33 -5.70 -1.77
C ASP A 53 -4.38 -6.79 -1.49
N THR A 54 -5.61 -6.39 -1.13
CA THR A 54 -6.67 -7.35 -0.79
C THR A 54 -7.11 -8.20 -1.98
N LEU A 55 -7.07 -7.65 -3.20
CA LEU A 55 -7.41 -8.35 -4.44
C LEU A 55 -6.29 -9.27 -4.93
N THR A 56 -5.06 -9.10 -4.45
CA THR A 56 -3.90 -9.88 -4.90
C THR A 56 -4.12 -11.39 -4.76
N MET A 57 -4.51 -11.86 -3.57
CA MET A 57 -4.78 -13.30 -3.34
C MET A 57 -5.91 -13.85 -4.24
N PRO A 58 -7.12 -13.23 -4.28
CA PRO A 58 -8.18 -13.65 -5.20
C PRO A 58 -7.76 -13.70 -6.67
N VAL A 59 -6.95 -12.75 -7.14
CA VAL A 59 -6.45 -12.73 -8.51
C VAL A 59 -5.53 -13.91 -8.77
N PHE A 60 -4.60 -14.22 -7.87
CA PHE A 60 -3.72 -15.39 -7.99
C PHE A 60 -4.52 -16.71 -7.97
N ASP A 61 -5.53 -16.81 -7.09
CA ASP A 61 -6.42 -17.96 -7.03
C ASP A 61 -7.21 -18.15 -8.34
N ALA A 62 -7.75 -17.06 -8.90
CA ALA A 62 -8.47 -17.07 -10.17
C ALA A 62 -7.55 -17.49 -11.35
N LEU A 63 -6.29 -17.08 -11.31
CA LEU A 63 -5.26 -17.46 -12.28
C LEU A 63 -4.68 -18.86 -12.02
N LYS A 64 -5.11 -19.56 -10.97
CA LYS A 64 -4.60 -20.88 -10.54
C LYS A 64 -3.09 -20.89 -10.26
N ILE A 65 -2.52 -19.74 -9.90
CA ILE A 65 -1.10 -19.61 -9.54
C ILE A 65 -0.96 -19.97 -8.06
N LYS A 66 -0.22 -21.04 -7.77
CA LYS A 66 0.04 -21.49 -6.39
C LYS A 66 1.47 -21.15 -5.97
N LEU A 67 1.59 -20.26 -5.00
CA LEU A 67 2.84 -19.98 -4.32
C LEU A 67 2.92 -20.85 -3.07
N LYS A 68 4.06 -21.54 -2.90
CA LYS A 68 4.25 -22.54 -1.84
C LYS A 68 4.86 -21.93 -0.60
N ASP A 69 5.77 -20.99 -0.78
CA ASP A 69 6.60 -20.46 0.30
C ASP A 69 6.17 -19.05 0.70
N GLU A 70 6.31 -18.74 1.99
CA GLU A 70 5.98 -17.41 2.53
C GLU A 70 6.81 -16.28 1.89
N TRP A 71 8.08 -16.55 1.55
CA TRP A 71 8.94 -15.56 0.89
C TRP A 71 8.43 -15.17 -0.51
N GLN A 72 7.77 -16.10 -1.22
CA GLN A 72 7.18 -15.81 -2.53
C GLN A 72 6.01 -14.84 -2.39
N TRP A 73 5.16 -15.04 -1.37
CA TRP A 73 4.09 -14.11 -1.06
C TRP A 73 4.62 -12.74 -0.64
N ALA A 74 5.67 -12.69 0.18
CA ALA A 74 6.31 -11.43 0.57
C ALA A 74 6.83 -10.64 -0.66
N LEU A 75 7.43 -11.32 -1.64
CA LEU A 75 7.87 -10.67 -2.88
C LEU A 75 6.70 -10.20 -3.75
N VAL A 76 5.61 -10.98 -3.82
CA VAL A 76 4.42 -10.56 -4.57
C VAL A 76 3.79 -9.31 -3.95
N PHE A 77 3.60 -9.27 -2.63
CA PHE A 77 3.07 -8.08 -1.96
C PHE A 77 4.03 -6.89 -2.05
N LEU A 78 5.35 -7.12 -2.01
CA LEU A 78 6.30 -6.06 -2.29
C LEU A 78 6.12 -5.50 -3.71
N PHE A 79 5.99 -6.37 -4.71
CA PHE A 79 5.77 -5.96 -6.09
C PHE A 79 4.45 -5.21 -6.27
N VAL A 80 3.36 -5.69 -5.66
CA VAL A 80 2.06 -5.01 -5.67
C VAL A 80 2.14 -3.65 -5.00
N ASN A 81 2.82 -3.52 -3.88
CA ASN A 81 3.01 -2.24 -3.21
C ASN A 81 3.81 -1.25 -4.07
N VAL A 82 4.93 -1.69 -4.64
CA VAL A 82 5.77 -0.85 -5.52
C VAL A 82 5.01 -0.41 -6.77
N LEU A 83 4.35 -1.36 -7.46
CA LEU A 83 3.53 -1.04 -8.61
C LEU A 83 2.35 -0.16 -8.24
N GLY A 84 1.69 -0.43 -7.12
CA GLY A 84 0.56 0.34 -6.62
C GLY A 84 0.96 1.79 -6.39
N VAL A 85 2.05 2.04 -5.65
CA VAL A 85 2.59 3.40 -5.46
C VAL A 85 2.93 4.06 -6.79
N TRP A 86 3.59 3.33 -7.70
CA TRP A 86 3.96 3.86 -9.00
C TRP A 86 2.73 4.24 -9.85
N VAL A 87 1.70 3.38 -9.88
CA VAL A 87 0.44 3.63 -10.58
C VAL A 87 -0.28 4.82 -9.94
N LEU A 88 -0.41 4.86 -8.61
CA LEU A 88 -1.05 5.97 -7.91
C LEU A 88 -0.37 7.30 -8.26
N ALA A 89 0.96 7.30 -8.34
CA ALA A 89 1.75 8.47 -8.73
C ALA A 89 1.57 8.90 -10.19
N ARG A 90 1.28 7.96 -11.10
CA ARG A 90 0.95 8.29 -12.50
C ARG A 90 -0.44 8.91 -12.65
N TYR A 91 -1.32 8.67 -11.70
CA TYR A 91 -2.64 9.27 -11.63
C TYR A 91 -2.74 10.30 -10.49
N ALA A 92 -1.65 11.02 -10.20
CA ALA A 92 -1.56 12.00 -9.12
C ALA A 92 -2.66 13.07 -9.16
N ASP A 93 -3.17 13.43 -10.34
CA ASP A 93 -4.30 14.37 -10.48
C ASP A 93 -5.61 13.84 -9.88
N LEU A 94 -5.77 12.51 -9.82
CA LEU A 94 -6.94 11.83 -9.26
C LEU A 94 -6.70 11.34 -7.83
N THR A 95 -5.51 10.82 -7.55
CA THR A 95 -5.17 10.16 -6.27
C THR A 95 -4.61 11.15 -5.24
N GLY A 96 -4.02 12.25 -5.73
CA GLY A 96 -3.34 13.25 -4.91
C GLY A 96 -2.00 12.79 -4.36
N VAL A 97 -1.43 11.67 -4.78
CA VAL A 97 -0.07 11.26 -4.40
C VAL A 97 0.79 11.28 -5.65
N GLY A 98 1.92 12.00 -5.59
CA GLY A 98 2.91 12.05 -6.66
C GLY A 98 4.29 11.63 -6.15
N VAL A 99 5.06 10.94 -6.99
CA VAL A 99 6.46 10.59 -6.72
C VAL A 99 7.35 11.07 -7.85
N ALA A 100 8.52 11.62 -7.52
CA ALA A 100 9.41 12.26 -8.49
C ALA A 100 10.05 11.27 -9.48
N ASN A 101 10.33 10.04 -9.04
CA ASN A 101 10.94 9.02 -9.88
C ASN A 101 10.59 7.60 -9.40
N ALA A 102 10.89 6.60 -10.25
CA ALA A 102 10.56 5.21 -9.97
C ALA A 102 11.26 4.64 -8.73
N TRP A 103 12.48 5.10 -8.42
CA TRP A 103 13.22 4.64 -7.24
C TRP A 103 12.52 5.01 -5.94
N VAL A 104 11.92 6.20 -5.86
CA VAL A 104 11.12 6.63 -4.70
C VAL A 104 9.89 5.72 -4.52
N ALA A 105 9.23 5.31 -5.61
CA ALA A 105 8.13 4.36 -5.54
C ALA A 105 8.57 2.98 -5.00
N VAL A 106 9.77 2.52 -5.39
CA VAL A 106 10.36 1.28 -4.85
C VAL A 106 10.59 1.40 -3.34
N MET A 107 11.23 2.49 -2.88
CA MET A 107 11.49 2.70 -1.46
C MET A 107 10.20 2.80 -0.64
N LEU A 108 9.22 3.58 -1.12
CA LEU A 108 7.95 3.75 -0.43
C LEU A 108 7.14 2.45 -0.39
N GLY A 109 7.11 1.71 -1.51
CA GLY A 109 6.48 0.39 -1.58
C GLY A 109 7.12 -0.63 -0.63
N PHE A 110 8.45 -0.58 -0.46
CA PHE A 110 9.16 -1.41 0.51
C PHE A 110 8.77 -1.07 1.95
N ILE A 111 8.70 0.22 2.31
CA ILE A 111 8.23 0.67 3.62
C ILE A 111 6.81 0.20 3.88
N LEU A 112 5.90 0.41 2.93
CA LEU A 112 4.50 -0.03 3.01
C LEU A 112 4.42 -1.54 3.28
N ASN A 113 5.14 -2.34 2.50
CA ASN A 113 5.15 -3.80 2.65
C ASN A 113 5.65 -4.24 4.04
N LEU A 114 6.71 -3.62 4.57
CA LEU A 114 7.21 -3.93 5.91
C LEU A 114 6.19 -3.60 7.01
N VAL A 115 5.57 -2.43 6.95
CA VAL A 115 4.60 -2.01 7.97
C VAL A 115 3.33 -2.86 7.87
N GLN A 116 2.84 -3.14 6.67
CA GLN A 116 1.70 -4.05 6.45
C GLN A 116 1.98 -5.46 6.99
N TRP A 117 3.19 -6.00 6.77
CA TRP A 117 3.60 -7.29 7.33
C TRP A 117 3.59 -7.29 8.85
N LEU A 118 4.07 -6.21 9.50
CA LEU A 118 3.99 -6.05 10.94
C LEU A 118 2.53 -6.00 11.43
N VAL A 119 1.67 -5.23 10.77
CA VAL A 119 0.23 -5.14 11.09
C VAL A 119 -0.44 -6.50 10.97
N TRP A 120 -0.14 -7.23 9.89
CA TRP A 120 -0.65 -8.58 9.68
C TRP A 120 -0.20 -9.53 10.79
N LYS A 121 1.08 -9.50 11.17
CA LYS A 121 1.61 -10.35 12.25
C LYS A 121 0.95 -10.04 13.59
N LEU A 122 0.75 -8.77 13.93
CA LEU A 122 0.10 -8.34 15.18
C LEU A 122 -1.38 -8.72 15.21
N THR A 123 -2.09 -8.54 14.09
CA THR A 123 -3.53 -8.87 14.00
C THR A 123 -3.78 -10.37 13.92
N ALA A 124 -2.94 -11.12 13.21
CA ALA A 124 -3.01 -12.59 13.15
C ALA A 124 -2.66 -13.26 14.48
N HIS A 125 -1.76 -12.68 15.28
CA HIS A 125 -1.42 -13.20 16.60
C HIS A 125 -2.59 -13.10 17.59
N ASN A 126 -3.38 -12.01 17.53
CA ASN A 126 -4.57 -11.82 18.34
C ASN A 126 -5.74 -12.76 17.97
N GLN A 127 -5.68 -13.48 16.85
CA GLN A 127 -6.71 -14.45 16.45
C GLN A 127 -6.46 -15.88 16.99
N LYS A 128 -5.32 -16.13 17.66
CA LYS A 128 -5.01 -17.43 18.29
C LYS A 128 -5.32 -17.48 19.80
N ARG A 129 -5.95 -16.44 20.36
CA ARG A 129 -6.49 -16.40 21.72
C ARG A 129 -8.01 -16.43 21.65
#